data_AF-A0A286G0K3-F1
#
_entry.id   AF-A0A286G0K3-F1
#
_cell.length_a   1.000
_cell.length_b   1.000
_cell.length_c   1.000
_cell.angle_alpha   90.00
_cell.angle_beta   90.00
_cell.angle_gamma   90.00
#
_symmetry.space_group_name_H-M   'P 1'
#
loop_
_entity.id
_entity.type
_entity.pdbx_description
1 polymer ?
#
loop_
_entity_poly.entity_id
_entity_poly.type
_entity_poly.pdbx_seq_one_letter_code
_entity_poly.pdbx_strand_id
1 'polypeptide(L)'
;MTTSSFFDRRLFLNLGLTLLSSSIILVCIKLTPSIHLPYFVATALATGLGFLESRRGWFLAVVQVIIIWLGYMLIVPTPDGPADRDIENFGLYGSMILTFIGSFIGGLLKRALDRG
;
A
#
# COMPACT_ATOMS: atom_id res chain seq x y z
N MET A 1 -31.18 17.42 11.40
CA MET A 1 -29.77 17.05 11.59
C MET A 1 -29.60 15.61 11.14
N THR A 2 -29.19 15.39 9.90
CA THR A 2 -28.96 14.04 9.36
C THR A 2 -27.55 13.61 9.75
N THR A 3 -27.45 12.77 10.77
CA THR A 3 -26.25 12.00 11.11
C THR A 3 -26.00 10.98 10.00
N SER A 4 -25.47 11.45 8.87
CA SER A 4 -24.89 10.56 7.88
C SER A 4 -23.69 9.87 8.53
N SER A 5 -23.79 8.56 8.74
CA SER A 5 -22.65 7.72 9.10
C SER A 5 -21.62 7.81 7.96
N PHE A 6 -20.78 8.83 8.05
CA PHE A 6 -19.65 9.11 7.19
C PHE A 6 -18.51 8.10 7.45
N PHE A 7 -18.69 7.19 8.40
CA PHE A 7 -17.61 6.42 9.02
C PHE A 7 -17.65 4.90 8.79
N ASP A 8 -18.80 4.24 8.56
CA ASP A 8 -18.83 2.80 8.93
C ASP A 8 -18.66 1.76 7.82
N ARG A 9 -18.86 2.04 6.52
CA ARG A 9 -18.73 0.99 5.47
C ARG A 9 -17.61 1.22 4.48
N ARG A 10 -17.51 2.42 3.91
CA ARG A 10 -16.53 2.69 2.85
C ARG A 10 -15.09 2.71 3.38
N LEU A 11 -14.87 3.31 4.56
CA LEU A 11 -13.57 3.25 5.24
C LEU A 11 -13.20 1.82 5.62
N PHE A 12 -14.15 1.03 6.11
CA PHE A 12 -13.91 -0.36 6.47
C PHE A 12 -13.54 -1.23 5.26
N LEU A 13 -14.25 -1.06 4.13
CA LEU A 13 -13.91 -1.70 2.86
C LEU A 13 -12.53 -1.28 2.36
N ASN A 14 -12.20 0.02 2.43
CA ASN A 14 -10.91 0.53 2.02
C ASN A 14 -9.78 -0.01 2.92
N LEU A 15 -9.98 -0.11 4.23
CA LEU A 15 -9.04 -0.75 5.15
C LEU A 15 -8.85 -2.24 4.84
N GLY A 16 -9.93 -2.96 4.53
CA GLY A 16 -9.85 -4.35 4.08
C GLY A 16 -9.05 -4.50 2.79
N LEU A 17 -9.27 -3.60 1.81
CA LEU A 17 -8.48 -3.54 0.58
C LEU A 17 -7.02 -3.19 0.86
N THR A 18 -6.75 -2.28 1.79
CA THR A 18 -5.39 -1.93 2.21
C THR A 18 -4.67 -3.13 2.84
N LEU A 19 -5.34 -3.90 3.70
CA LEU A 19 -4.80 -5.14 4.27
C LEU A 19 -4.49 -6.16 3.18
N LEU A 20 -5.44 -6.42 2.28
CA LEU A 20 -5.25 -7.35 1.16
C LEU A 20 -4.09 -6.91 0.26
N SER A 21 -4.03 -5.62 -0.08
CA SER A 21 -2.96 -5.04 -0.89
C SER A 21 -1.60 -5.18 -0.22
N SER A 22 -1.54 -4.96 1.10
CA SER A 22 -0.31 -5.09 1.88
C SER A 22 0.19 -6.54 1.90
N SER A 23 -0.72 -7.51 2.06
CA SER A 23 -0.36 -8.93 2.01
C SER A 23 0.19 -9.32 0.64
N ILE A 24 -0.41 -8.83 -0.46
CA ILE A 24 0.10 -9.07 -1.81
C ILE A 24 1.52 -8.50 -1.95
N ILE A 25 1.77 -7.29 -1.47
CA ILE A 25 3.10 -6.67 -1.53
C ILE A 25 4.13 -7.49 -0.75
N LEU A 26 3.79 -7.98 0.45
CA LEU A 26 4.68 -8.83 1.25
C LEU A 26 5.01 -10.16 0.54
N VAL A 27 4.00 -10.79 -0.07
CA VAL A 27 4.20 -12.00 -0.87
C VAL A 27 5.11 -11.72 -2.07
N CYS A 28 4.94 -10.58 -2.75
CA CYS A 28 5.82 -10.17 -3.83
C CYS A 28 7.25 -9.93 -3.38
N ILE A 29 7.46 -9.29 -2.22
CA ILE A 29 8.80 -9.07 -1.63
C ILE A 29 9.49 -10.41 -1.35
N LYS A 30 8.76 -11.41 -0.85
CA LYS A 30 9.35 -12.70 -0.48
C LYS A 30 9.58 -13.65 -1.66
N LEU A 31 8.67 -13.69 -2.62
CA LEU A 31 8.74 -14.66 -3.72
C LEU A 31 9.64 -14.22 -4.87
N THR A 32 9.93 -12.93 -4.99
CA THR A 32 10.62 -12.40 -6.17
C THR A 32 12.09 -12.09 -5.88
N PRO A 33 13.04 -12.63 -6.66
CA PRO A 33 14.47 -12.35 -6.52
C PRO A 33 14.88 -10.94 -7.04
N SER A 34 13.90 -10.08 -7.34
CA SER A 34 14.10 -8.76 -7.95
C SER A 34 13.21 -7.69 -7.30
N ILE A 35 13.74 -6.48 -7.20
CA ILE A 35 13.05 -5.36 -6.55
C ILE A 35 11.94 -4.73 -7.41
N HIS A 36 11.92 -4.98 -8.72
CA HIS A 36 11.01 -4.28 -9.64
C HIS A 36 9.55 -4.67 -9.49
N LEU A 37 9.28 -5.95 -9.23
CA LEU A 37 7.92 -6.46 -9.08
C LEU A 37 7.22 -5.90 -7.83
N PRO A 38 7.80 -5.94 -6.62
CA PRO A 38 7.16 -5.34 -5.44
C PRO A 38 7.00 -3.81 -5.58
N TYR A 39 7.88 -3.14 -6.31
CA TYR A 39 7.74 -1.70 -6.60
C TYR A 39 6.55 -1.40 -7.50
N PHE A 40 6.42 -2.12 -8.61
CA PHE A 40 5.31 -1.95 -9.53
C PHE A 40 3.98 -2.24 -8.84
N VAL A 41 3.90 -3.37 -8.12
CA VAL A 41 2.70 -3.80 -7.40
C VAL A 41 2.34 -2.81 -6.30
N ALA A 42 3.31 -2.36 -5.50
CA ALA A 42 3.05 -1.37 -4.45
C ALA A 42 2.52 -0.05 -5.04
N THR A 43 3.14 0.45 -6.10
CA THR A 43 2.71 1.69 -6.75
C THR A 43 1.31 1.57 -7.34
N ALA A 44 1.03 0.47 -8.05
CA ALA A 44 -0.27 0.24 -8.70
C ALA A 44 -1.40 0.11 -7.67
N LEU A 45 -1.20 -0.71 -6.62
CA LEU A 45 -2.20 -0.91 -5.56
C LEU A 45 -2.43 0.37 -4.76
N ALA A 46 -1.36 1.09 -4.41
CA ALA A 46 -1.48 2.36 -3.70
C ALA A 46 -2.17 3.44 -4.55
N THR A 47 -1.92 3.46 -5.87
CA THR A 47 -2.63 4.35 -6.79
C THR A 47 -4.12 4.03 -6.83
N GLY A 48 -4.49 2.75 -6.90
CA GLY A 48 -5.89 2.32 -6.82
C GLY A 48 -6.56 2.75 -5.52
N LEU A 49 -5.89 2.55 -4.38
CA LEU A 49 -6.39 2.96 -3.06
C LEU A 49 -6.54 4.49 -2.94
N GLY A 50 -5.55 5.25 -3.42
CA GLY A 50 -5.59 6.71 -3.45
C GLY A 50 -6.71 7.24 -4.36
N PHE A 51 -6.97 6.57 -5.48
CA PHE A 51 -8.06 6.91 -6.38
C PHE A 51 -9.45 6.64 -5.75
N LEU A 52 -9.60 5.51 -5.06
CA LEU A 52 -10.83 5.15 -4.34
C LEU A 52 -11.16 6.12 -3.20
N GLU A 53 -10.12 6.67 -2.55
CA GLU A 53 -10.22 7.54 -1.38
C GLU A 53 -9.44 8.86 -1.57
N SER A 54 -9.83 9.66 -2.55
CA SER A 54 -9.08 10.88 -2.91
C SER A 54 -8.91 11.92 -1.78
N ARG A 55 -9.84 12.00 -0.81
CA ARG A 55 -9.75 12.97 0.31
C ARG A 55 -8.88 12.48 1.46
N ARG A 56 -8.83 11.16 1.72
CA ARG A 56 -8.09 10.54 2.84
C ARG A 56 -7.03 9.53 2.39
N GLY A 57 -6.64 9.53 1.12
CA GLY A 57 -5.67 8.58 0.56
C GLY A 57 -4.33 8.58 1.28
N TRP A 58 -3.90 9.73 1.79
CA TRP A 58 -2.69 9.81 2.62
C TRP A 58 -2.80 8.99 3.91
N PHE A 59 -3.97 8.96 4.56
CA PHE A 59 -4.20 8.13 5.74
C PHE A 59 -4.11 6.64 5.40
N LEU A 60 -4.75 6.22 4.30
CA LEU A 60 -4.66 4.81 3.84
C LEU A 60 -3.23 4.42 3.47
N ALA A 61 -2.45 5.33 2.87
CA ALA A 61 -1.04 5.09 2.58
C ALA A 61 -0.21 4.88 3.85
N VAL A 62 -0.42 5.71 4.89
CA VAL A 62 0.25 5.53 6.18
C VAL A 62 -0.11 4.18 6.80
N VAL A 63 -1.40 3.83 6.79
CA VAL A 63 -1.86 2.53 7.29
C VAL A 63 -1.23 1.38 6.51
N GLN A 64 -1.19 1.47 5.18
CA GLN A 64 -0.56 0.47 4.31
C GLN A 64 0.93 0.29 4.62
N VAL A 65 1.66 1.40 4.80
CA VAL A 65 3.08 1.40 5.13
C VAL A 65 3.34 0.75 6.48
N ILE A 66 2.52 1.05 7.49
CA ILE A 66 2.61 0.43 8.82
C ILE A 66 2.33 -1.07 8.73
N ILE A 67 1.30 -1.49 7.98
CA ILE A 67 0.94 -2.90 7.83
C ILE A 67 2.04 -3.68 7.12
N ILE A 68 2.60 -3.13 6.03
CA ILE A 68 3.69 -3.79 5.29
C ILE A 68 4.92 -3.89 6.19
N TRP A 69 5.28 -2.82 6.89
CA TRP A 69 6.44 -2.84 7.79
C TRP A 69 6.27 -3.83 8.95
N LEU A 70 5.12 -3.81 9.64
CA LEU A 70 4.83 -4.75 10.73
C LEU A 70 4.69 -6.18 10.23
N GLY A 71 4.04 -6.39 9.07
CA GLY A 71 3.87 -7.71 8.48
C GLY A 71 5.21 -8.32 8.09
N TYR A 72 6.14 -7.53 7.55
CA TYR A 72 7.49 -7.99 7.30
C TYR A 72 8.24 -8.37 8.59
N MET A 73 8.14 -7.56 9.64
CA MET A 73 8.85 -7.79 10.90
C MET A 73 8.28 -8.95 11.75
N LEU A 74 6.95 -9.16 11.72
CA LEU A 74 6.26 -10.07 12.64
C LEU A 74 5.82 -11.38 11.98
N ILE A 75 5.58 -11.39 10.67
CA ILE A 75 4.93 -12.51 9.96
C ILE A 75 5.86 -13.14 8.93
N VAL A 76 6.64 -12.34 8.20
CA VAL A 76 7.48 -12.86 7.12
C VAL A 76 8.65 -13.65 7.69
N PRO A 77 8.89 -14.90 7.22
CA PRO A 77 10.01 -15.72 7.67
C PRO A 77 11.35 -15.03 7.43
N THR A 78 12.27 -15.23 8.38
CA THR A 78 13.64 -14.71 8.27
C THR A 78 14.29 -15.10 6.95
N PRO A 79 15.02 -14.20 6.29
CA PRO A 79 15.71 -14.48 5.04
C PRO A 79 16.69 -15.66 5.17
N ASP A 80 16.80 -16.47 4.12
CA ASP A 80 17.68 -17.65 4.08
C ASP A 80 19.17 -17.27 4.03
N GLY A 81 19.49 -16.02 3.62
CA GLY A 81 20.84 -15.49 3.60
C GLY A 81 20.91 -13.95 3.66
N PRO A 82 22.12 -13.39 3.88
CA PRO A 82 22.32 -11.94 3.96
C PRO A 82 22.03 -11.20 2.64
N ALA A 83 22.31 -11.82 1.49
CA ALA A 83 22.00 -11.24 0.19
C ALA A 83 20.49 -11.12 -0.05
N ASP A 84 19.72 -12.15 0.32
CA ASP A 84 18.25 -12.13 0.21
C ASP A 84 17.66 -11.09 1.17
N ARG A 85 18.24 -10.94 2.37
CA ARG A 85 17.84 -9.91 3.32
C ARG A 85 17.99 -8.49 2.76
N ASP A 86 19.08 -8.23 2.06
CA ASP A 86 19.32 -6.90 1.47
C ASP A 86 18.32 -6.61 0.34
N ILE A 87 18.02 -7.60 -0.50
CA ILE A 87 17.02 -7.48 -1.58
C ILE A 87 15.62 -7.27 -1.00
N GLU A 88 15.24 -8.06 0.00
CA GLU A 88 13.95 -7.93 0.68
C GLU A 88 13.79 -6.57 1.36
N ASN A 89 14.83 -6.08 2.04
CA ASN A 89 14.83 -4.75 2.66
C ASN A 89 14.70 -3.63 1.62
N PHE A 90 15.44 -3.72 0.51
CA PHE A 90 15.30 -2.75 -0.60
C PHE A 90 13.87 -2.76 -1.14
N GLY A 91 13.32 -3.95 -1.41
CA GLY A 91 11.93 -4.15 -1.82
C GLY A 91 10.95 -3.50 -0.84
N LEU A 92 11.13 -3.74 0.47
CA LEU A 92 10.28 -3.23 1.53
C LEU A 92 10.30 -1.69 1.59
N TYR A 93 11.48 -1.10 1.80
CA TYR A 93 11.60 0.35 1.98
C TYR A 93 11.24 1.12 0.71
N GLY A 94 11.60 0.59 -0.46
CA GLY A 94 11.20 1.17 -1.74
C GLY A 94 9.69 1.10 -1.94
N SER A 95 9.05 -0.02 -1.65
CA SER A 95 7.58 -0.15 -1.70
C SER A 95 6.88 0.78 -0.72
N MET A 96 7.45 1.07 0.45
CA MET A 96 6.88 2.05 1.40
C MET A 96 6.83 3.45 0.78
N ILE A 97 7.93 3.92 0.17
CA ILE A 97 7.98 5.24 -0.49
C ILE A 97 7.02 5.29 -1.68
N LEU A 98 7.04 4.25 -2.50
CA LEU A 98 6.17 4.14 -3.68
C LEU A 98 4.69 4.08 -3.32
N THR A 99 4.35 3.55 -2.15
CA THR A 99 2.97 3.56 -1.64
C THR A 99 2.47 4.99 -1.41
N PHE A 100 3.30 5.87 -0.86
CA PHE A 100 2.95 7.29 -0.73
C PHE A 100 2.79 7.97 -2.09
N ILE A 101 3.72 7.73 -3.01
CA ILE A 101 3.69 8.30 -4.36
C ILE A 101 2.44 7.83 -5.12
N GLY A 102 2.18 6.53 -5.12
CA GLY A 102 1.01 5.94 -5.77
C GLY A 102 -0.28 6.51 -5.20
N SER A 103 -0.44 6.51 -3.88
CA SER A 103 -1.63 7.07 -3.23
C SER A 103 -1.85 8.56 -3.56
N PHE A 104 -0.77 9.34 -3.60
CA PHE A 104 -0.84 10.75 -4.00
C PHE A 104 -1.30 10.90 -5.46
N ILE A 105 -0.71 10.16 -6.39
CA ILE A 105 -1.07 10.17 -7.80
C ILE A 105 -2.53 9.74 -8.00
N GLY A 106 -2.96 8.66 -7.35
CA GLY A 106 -4.35 8.18 -7.41
C GLY A 106 -5.34 9.22 -6.91
N GLY A 107 -5.02 9.87 -5.79
CA GLY A 107 -5.84 10.94 -5.25
C GLY A 107 -5.93 12.15 -6.19
N LEU A 108 -4.83 12.51 -6.85
CA LEU A 108 -4.77 13.60 -7.83
C LEU A 108 -5.55 13.27 -9.10
N LEU A 109 -5.41 12.05 -9.64
CA LEU A 109 -6.17 11.55 -10.79
C LEU A 109 -7.68 11.63 -10.55
N LYS A 110 -8.14 11.20 -9.39
CA LYS A 110 -9.57 11.27 -9.05
C LYS A 110 -10.08 12.71 -8.99
N ARG A 111 -9.29 13.64 -8.43
CA ARG A 111 -9.63 15.07 -8.38
C ARG A 111 -9.64 15.72 -9.75
N ALA A 112 -8.74 15.30 -10.64
CA ALA A 112 -8.71 15.79 -12.01
C ALA A 112 -9.95 15.32 -12.77
N LEU A 113 -10.31 14.03 -12.63
CA LEU A 113 -11.52 13.46 -13.24
C LEU A 113 -12.81 14.11 -12.70
N ASP A 114 -12.88 14.41 -11.41
CA ASP A 114 -14.07 15.05 -10.82
C ASP A 114 -14.19 16.56 -11.18
N ARG A 115 -13.16 17.16 -11.78
CA ARG A 115 -13.12 18.58 -12.20
C ARG A 115 -13.28 18.79 -13.71
N GLY A 116 -13.08 17.74 -14.52
CA GLY A 116 -13.28 17.76 -15.97
C GLY A 116 -14.67 17.32 -16.35
#